data_AF-A0A0L8HU47-F1
#
_entry.id   AF-A0A0L8HU47-F1
#
_cell.length_a   1.000
_cell.length_b   1.000
_cell.length_c   1.000
_cell.angle_alpha   90.00
_cell.angle_beta   90.00
_cell.angle_gamma   90.00
#
_symmetry.space_group_name_H-M   'P 1'
#
loop_
_entity.id
_entity.type
_entity.pdbx_description
1 polymer ?
#
loop_
_entity_poly.entity_id
_entity_poly.type
_entity_poly.pdbx_seq_one_letter_code
_entity_poly.pdbx_strand_id
1 'polypeptide(L)'
;MERNHIYKQMNEIYVEREKAFRSIEEFYQEKMKSLQHQSTKMNTATRQEFAKAVEEVENKFLKHVEAPVCEDLQLKVLECYRTNQSHPLNCSAEVHAFATAVDQARQNVILAKKV
;
A
#
# COMPACT_ATOMS: atom_id res chain seq x y z
N MET A 1 -17.18 69.45 29.77
CA MET A 1 -17.58 68.16 30.37
C MET A 1 -17.95 67.12 29.30
N GLU A 2 -18.60 67.50 28.19
CA GLU A 2 -18.98 66.58 27.09
C GLU A 2 -17.82 65.75 26.48
N ARG A 3 -16.64 66.34 26.29
CA ARG A 3 -15.49 65.63 25.69
C ARG A 3 -15.09 64.36 26.45
N ASN A 4 -15.10 64.41 27.79
CA ASN A 4 -14.79 63.24 28.64
C ASN A 4 -15.89 62.17 28.58
N HIS A 5 -17.14 62.58 28.38
CA HIS A 5 -18.25 61.66 28.19
C HIS A 5 -18.12 60.90 26.85
N ILE A 6 -17.75 61.61 25.78
CA ILE A 6 -17.49 61.02 24.46
C ILE A 6 -16.34 60.01 24.52
N TYR A 7 -15.22 60.34 25.17
CA TYR A 7 -14.11 59.40 25.32
C TYR A 7 -14.50 58.16 26.12
N LYS A 8 -15.33 58.31 27.16
CA LYS A 8 -15.84 57.18 27.94
C LYS A 8 -16.70 56.25 27.08
N GLN A 9 -17.68 56.80 26.35
CA GLN A 9 -18.53 56.02 25.45
C GLN A 9 -17.72 55.33 24.35
N MET A 10 -16.75 56.03 23.76
CA MET A 10 -15.88 55.47 22.75
C MET A 10 -15.09 54.27 23.30
N ASN A 11 -14.53 54.38 24.50
CA ASN A 11 -13.79 53.29 25.14
C ASN A 11 -14.68 52.08 25.47
N GLU A 12 -15.92 52.33 25.91
CA GLU A 12 -16.92 51.27 26.13
C GLU A 12 -17.20 50.49 24.83
N ILE A 13 -17.41 51.20 23.72
CA ILE A 13 -17.61 50.60 22.38
C ILE A 13 -16.38 49.78 21.96
N TYR A 14 -15.16 50.28 22.19
CA TYR A 14 -13.94 49.54 21.86
C TYR A 14 -13.84 48.24 22.67
N VAL A 15 -14.09 48.29 23.97
CA VAL A 15 -14.04 47.11 24.85
C VAL A 15 -15.08 46.07 24.44
N GLU A 16 -16.31 46.49 24.10
CA GLU A 16 -17.36 45.57 23.64
C GLU A 16 -16.99 44.91 22.31
N ARG A 17 -16.47 45.68 21.35
CA ARG A 17 -15.99 45.13 20.07
C ARG A 17 -14.86 44.14 20.29
N GLU A 18 -13.90 44.46 21.15
CA GLU A 18 -12.76 43.58 21.39
C GLU A 18 -13.16 42.28 22.10
N LYS A 19 -14.16 42.32 22.99
CA LYS A 19 -14.76 41.11 23.56
C LYS A 19 -15.46 40.27 22.49
N ALA A 20 -16.21 40.90 21.59
CA ALA A 20 -16.88 40.21 20.49
C ALA A 20 -15.88 39.55 19.54
N PHE A 21 -14.82 40.27 19.13
CA PHE A 21 -13.76 39.72 18.29
C PHE A 21 -13.05 38.53 18.93
N ARG A 22 -12.70 38.64 20.22
CA ARG A 22 -12.05 37.56 20.97
C ARG A 22 -12.93 36.31 21.06
N SER A 23 -14.22 36.47 21.34
CA SER A 23 -15.15 35.34 21.39
C SER A 23 -15.29 34.64 20.05
N ILE A 24 -15.31 35.41 18.95
CA ILE A 24 -15.33 34.85 17.59
C ILE A 24 -14.02 34.12 17.29
N GLU A 25 -12.88 34.71 17.63
CA GLU A 25 -11.57 34.09 17.44
C GLU A 25 -11.47 32.76 18.19
N GLU A 26 -11.83 32.73 19.47
CA GLU A 26 -11.85 31.51 20.28
C GLU A 26 -12.75 30.43 19.67
N PHE A 27 -13.95 30.82 19.21
CA PHE A 27 -14.89 29.89 18.56
C PHE A 27 -14.28 29.26 17.30
N TYR A 28 -13.68 30.07 16.42
CA TYR A 28 -13.09 29.55 15.20
C TYR A 28 -11.81 28.75 15.45
N GLN A 29 -10.99 29.14 16.43
CA GLN A 29 -9.81 28.38 16.83
C GLN A 29 -10.19 26.98 17.34
N GLU A 30 -11.20 26.87 18.20
CA GLU A 30 -11.69 25.57 18.67
C GLU A 30 -12.25 24.72 17.53
N LYS A 31 -13.01 25.34 16.61
CA LYS A 31 -13.50 24.65 15.42
C LYS A 31 -12.37 24.13 14.54
N MET A 32 -11.31 24.91 14.34
CA MET A 32 -10.13 24.50 13.58
C MET A 32 -9.42 23.33 14.25
N LYS A 33 -9.19 23.39 15.57
CA LYS A 33 -8.58 22.29 16.33
C LYS A 33 -9.40 21.00 16.20
N SER A 34 -10.73 21.09 16.33
CA SER A 34 -11.62 19.93 16.18
C SER A 34 -11.53 19.31 14.78
N LEU A 35 -11.53 20.14 13.73
CA LEU A 35 -11.41 19.65 12.35
C LEU A 35 -10.05 19.02 12.08
N GLN A 36 -8.96 19.64 12.54
CA GLN A 36 -7.61 19.09 12.43
C GLN A 36 -7.48 17.76 13.16
N HIS A 37 -8.05 17.65 14.37
CA HIS A 37 -8.05 16.42 15.14
C HIS A 37 -8.80 15.30 14.40
N GLN A 38 -10.01 15.58 13.91
CA GLN A 38 -10.81 14.60 13.16
C GLN A 38 -10.11 14.17 11.87
N SER A 39 -9.56 15.12 11.11
CA SER A 39 -8.82 14.86 9.88
C SER A 39 -7.60 13.97 10.13
N THR A 40 -6.82 14.28 11.17
CA THR A 40 -5.63 13.50 11.55
C THR A 40 -6.04 12.08 11.93
N LYS A 41 -7.05 11.92 12.79
CA LYS A 41 -7.55 10.60 13.20
C LYS A 41 -8.01 9.75 12.01
N MET A 42 -8.76 10.36 11.09
CA MET A 42 -9.23 9.68 9.89
C MET A 42 -8.06 9.30 8.97
N ASN A 43 -7.14 10.22 8.70
CA ASN A 43 -5.97 9.96 7.86
C ASN A 43 -5.12 8.81 8.43
N THR A 44 -4.87 8.82 9.74
CA THR A 44 -4.12 7.74 10.41
C THR A 44 -4.83 6.40 10.28
N ALA A 45 -6.14 6.34 10.55
CA ALA A 45 -6.91 5.10 10.40
C ALA A 45 -6.91 4.60 8.95
N THR A 46 -7.14 5.48 7.97
CA THR A 46 -7.11 5.12 6.54
C THR A 46 -5.72 4.62 6.12
N ARG A 47 -4.64 5.24 6.61
CA ARG A 47 -3.26 4.78 6.34
C ARG A 47 -3.01 3.39 6.91
N GLN A 48 -3.50 3.10 8.12
CA GLN A 48 -3.34 1.80 8.76
C GLN A 48 -4.10 0.71 8.00
N GLU A 49 -5.36 0.97 7.64
CA GLU A 49 -6.16 0.02 6.84
C GLU A 49 -5.56 -0.21 5.46
N PHE A 50 -5.05 0.83 4.80
CA PHE A 50 -4.35 0.69 3.53
C PHE A 50 -3.09 -0.16 3.66
N ALA A 51 -2.25 0.10 4.66
CA ALA A 51 -1.03 -0.67 4.90
C ALA A 51 -1.35 -2.15 5.15
N LYS A 52 -2.41 -2.43 5.92
CA LYS A 52 -2.88 -3.80 6.16
C LYS A 52 -3.38 -4.47 4.88
N ALA A 53 -4.15 -3.76 4.05
CA ALA A 53 -4.61 -4.27 2.77
C ALA A 53 -3.45 -4.57 1.80
N VAL A 54 -2.41 -3.72 1.80
CA VAL A 54 -1.18 -3.99 1.04
C VAL A 54 -0.50 -5.27 1.55
N GLU A 55 -0.33 -5.42 2.86
CA GLU A 55 0.28 -6.61 3.45
C GLU A 55 -0.51 -7.89 3.12
N GLU A 56 -1.85 -7.84 3.15
CA GLU A 56 -2.71 -8.97 2.77
C GLU A 56 -2.52 -9.36 1.29
N VAL A 57 -2.40 -8.38 0.40
CA VAL A 57 -2.13 -8.60 -1.02
C VAL A 57 -0.72 -9.17 -1.24
N GLU A 58 0.29 -8.60 -0.59
CA GLU A 58 1.66 -9.09 -0.67
C GLU A 58 1.77 -10.55 -0.19
N ASN A 59 1.14 -10.86 0.95
CA ASN A 59 1.13 -12.21 1.51
C ASN A 59 0.43 -13.22 0.59
N LYS A 60 -0.65 -12.81 -0.08
CA LYS A 60 -1.45 -13.71 -0.91
C LYS A 60 -0.87 -13.91 -2.31
N PHE A 61 -0.24 -12.87 -2.88
CA PHE A 61 0.13 -12.87 -4.30
C PHE A 61 1.63 -12.70 -4.55
N LEU A 62 2.37 -12.04 -3.66
CA LEU A 62 3.79 -11.74 -3.87
C LEU A 62 4.72 -12.72 -3.15
N LYS A 63 4.30 -13.31 -2.01
CA LYS A 63 5.05 -14.43 -1.40
C LYS A 63 5.07 -15.68 -2.27
N HIS A 64 4.15 -15.80 -3.21
CA HIS A 64 4.06 -16.92 -4.14
C HIS A 64 4.73 -16.59 -5.48
N VAL A 65 5.97 -16.11 -5.43
CA VAL A 65 6.90 -16.38 -6.53
C VAL A 65 7.27 -17.84 -6.37
N GLU A 66 6.41 -18.75 -6.82
CA GLU A 66 6.79 -20.15 -6.96
C GLU A 66 8.09 -20.17 -7.73
N ALA A 67 9.15 -20.70 -7.12
CA ALA A 67 10.40 -20.93 -7.83
C ALA A 67 10.05 -21.65 -9.14
N PRO A 68 10.53 -21.15 -10.29
CA PRO A 68 10.13 -21.70 -11.58
C PRO A 68 10.31 -23.21 -11.58
N VAL A 69 9.19 -23.90 -11.82
CA VAL A 69 9.11 -25.35 -11.73
C VAL A 69 10.10 -25.95 -12.73
N CYS A 70 11.01 -26.79 -12.21
CA CYS A 70 12.02 -27.50 -13.00
C CYS A 70 13.07 -26.60 -13.69
N GLU A 71 13.36 -25.41 -13.15
CA GLU A 71 14.32 -24.45 -13.72
C GLU A 71 15.70 -25.06 -14.05
N ASP A 72 16.29 -25.82 -13.13
CA ASP A 72 17.59 -26.46 -13.36
C ASP A 72 17.59 -27.40 -14.57
N LEU A 73 16.49 -28.13 -14.78
CA LEU A 73 16.33 -29.04 -15.91
C LEU A 73 16.07 -28.27 -17.21
N GLN A 74 15.32 -27.17 -17.13
CA GLN A 74 15.13 -26.25 -18.26
C GLN A 74 16.47 -25.68 -18.74
N LEU A 75 17.33 -25.23 -17.83
CA LEU A 75 18.66 -24.72 -18.15
C LEU A 75 19.53 -25.79 -18.82
N LYS A 76 19.49 -27.05 -18.34
CA LYS A 76 20.23 -28.17 -18.96
C LYS A 76 19.77 -28.46 -20.39
N VAL A 77 18.45 -28.39 -20.66
CA VAL A 77 17.91 -28.58 -22.02
C VAL A 77 18.39 -27.46 -22.94
N LEU A 78 18.32 -26.21 -22.49
CA LEU A 78 18.79 -25.05 -23.27
C LEU A 78 20.28 -25.13 -23.57
N GLU A 79 21.09 -25.49 -22.58
CA GLU A 79 22.54 -25.64 -22.74
C GLU A 79 22.89 -26.79 -23.69
N CYS A 80 22.16 -27.90 -23.62
CA CYS A 80 22.37 -29.01 -24.54
C CYS A 80 22.07 -28.61 -25.98
N TYR A 81 20.94 -27.95 -26.25
CA TYR A 81 20.62 -27.49 -27.61
C TYR A 81 21.61 -26.44 -28.12
N ARG A 82 22.07 -25.54 -27.24
CA ARG A 82 23.10 -24.55 -27.58
C ARG A 82 24.39 -25.21 -28.05
N THR A 83 24.76 -26.33 -27.42
CA THR A 83 25.99 -27.09 -27.71
C THR A 83 25.81 -28.07 -28.89
N ASN A 84 24.60 -28.59 -29.13
CA ASN A 84 24.30 -29.61 -30.15
C ASN A 84 23.36 -29.10 -31.26
N GLN A 85 23.58 -27.88 -31.79
CA GLN A 85 22.67 -27.22 -32.74
C GLN A 85 22.36 -28.04 -34.00
N SER A 86 23.35 -28.77 -34.52
CA SER A 86 23.21 -29.62 -35.71
C SER A 86 22.74 -31.04 -35.39
N HIS A 87 22.74 -31.44 -34.12
CA HIS A 87 22.41 -32.80 -33.66
C HIS A 87 21.47 -32.75 -32.44
N PRO A 88 20.27 -32.14 -32.54
CA PRO A 88 19.38 -31.91 -31.41
C PRO A 88 18.91 -33.20 -30.73
N LEU A 89 18.91 -34.34 -31.43
CA LEU A 89 18.55 -35.65 -30.88
C LEU A 89 19.50 -36.13 -29.77
N ASN A 90 20.73 -35.59 -29.72
CA ASN A 90 21.66 -35.87 -28.63
C ASN A 90 21.16 -35.35 -27.27
N CYS A 91 20.21 -34.41 -27.28
CA CYS A 91 19.62 -33.83 -26.06
C CYS A 91 18.38 -34.56 -25.55
N SER A 92 18.08 -35.74 -26.11
CA SER A 92 16.87 -36.51 -25.77
C SER A 92 16.80 -36.90 -24.30
N ALA A 93 17.93 -37.16 -23.65
CA ALA A 93 17.99 -37.49 -22.22
C ALA A 93 17.60 -36.28 -21.34
N GLU A 94 18.17 -35.11 -21.62
CA GLU A 94 17.88 -33.86 -20.91
C GLU A 94 16.42 -33.44 -21.09
N VAL A 95 15.90 -33.55 -22.32
CA VAL A 95 14.50 -33.26 -22.65
C VAL A 95 13.55 -34.21 -21.92
N HIS A 96 13.87 -35.51 -21.88
CA HIS A 96 13.04 -36.50 -21.19
C HIS A 96 12.98 -36.24 -19.67
N ALA A 97 14.13 -35.89 -19.07
CA ALA A 97 14.19 -35.54 -17.65
C ALA A 97 13.36 -34.29 -17.34
N PHE A 98 13.48 -33.24 -18.16
CA PHE A 98 12.66 -32.03 -18.04
C PHE A 98 11.16 -32.31 -18.18
N ALA A 99 10.76 -33.05 -19.22
CA ALA A 99 9.35 -33.38 -19.47
C ALA A 99 8.73 -34.16 -18.30
N THR A 100 9.46 -35.15 -17.77
CA THR A 100 9.00 -35.95 -16.63
C THR A 100 8.79 -35.09 -15.39
N ALA A 101 9.71 -34.16 -15.11
CA ALA A 101 9.59 -33.27 -13.97
C ALA A 101 8.41 -32.29 -14.13
N VAL A 102 8.17 -31.78 -15.34
CA VAL A 102 7.00 -30.94 -15.66
C VAL A 102 5.69 -31.72 -15.46
N ASP A 103 5.62 -32.97 -15.91
CA ASP A 103 4.42 -33.81 -15.76
C ASP A 103 4.13 -34.11 -14.29
N GLN A 104 5.15 -34.44 -13.50
CA GLN A 104 5.01 -34.62 -12.05
C GLN A 104 4.51 -33.35 -11.36
N ALA A 105 5.05 -32.19 -11.73
CA ALA A 105 4.60 -30.93 -11.15
C ALA A 105 3.14 -30.61 -11.53
N ARG A 106 2.74 -30.86 -12.77
CA ARG A 106 1.33 -30.73 -13.20
C ARG A 106 0.41 -31.64 -12.38
N GLN A 107 0.81 -32.90 -12.17
CA GLN A 107 0.06 -33.84 -11.33
C GLN A 107 -0.07 -33.35 -9.89
N ASN A 108 1.03 -32.87 -9.30
CA ASN A 108 1.03 -32.33 -7.93
C ASN A 108 0.08 -31.15 -7.77
N VAL A 109 0.02 -30.22 -8.74
CA VAL A 109 -0.92 -29.10 -8.72
C VAL A 109 -2.38 -29.58 -8.81
N ILE A 110 -2.66 -30.58 -9.65
CA ILE A 110 -4.01 -31.14 -9.79
C ILE A 110 -4.45 -31.85 -8.49
N LEU A 111 -3.53 -32.56 -7.83
CA LEU A 111 -3.79 -33.26 -6.57
C LEU A 111 -3.97 -32.29 -5.40
N ALA A 112 -3.15 -31.23 -5.32
CA ALA A 112 -3.25 -30.20 -4.29
C ALA A 112 -4.56 -29.40 -4.34
N LYS A 113 -5.21 -29.30 -5.51
CA LYS A 113 -6.53 -28.65 -5.67
C LYS A 113 -7.72 -29.53 -5.26
N LYS A 114 -7.52 -30.82 -4.99
CA LYS A 114 -8.58 -31.77 -4.59
C LYS A 114 -8.72 -31.93 -3.07
N VAL A 115 -7.85 -31.31 -2.28
CA VAL A 115 -7.90 -31.23 -0.81
C VAL A 115 -8.49 -29.89 -0.42
#